data_AF-A0A7R9VAM9-F1
#
_entry.id   AF-A0A7R9VAM9-F1
#
_cell.length_a   1.000
_cell.length_b   1.000
_cell.length_c   1.000
_cell.angle_alpha   90.00
_cell.angle_beta   90.00
_cell.angle_gamma   90.00
#
_symmetry.space_group_name_H-M   'P 1'
#
loop_
_entity.id
_entity.type
_entity.pdbx_description
1 polymer ?
#
loop_
_entity_poly.entity_id
_entity_poly.type
_entity_poly.pdbx_seq_one_letter_code
_entity_poly.pdbx_strand_id
1 'polypeptide(L)'
;MPTPPEPEEVKSLAPFSTEKLADDDAPPVAVADDETVKDTQKTDKEEVPKCSFIKLFSHADRTDHVFMALGTFGSCVHGCAFPLFSIVFGDFVDIFGDFENSPDFMSRVSEVALYFVYIAIGALVAAYLQNAFWTWTSSRQAVGAAV
;
A
#
# COMPACT_ATOMS: atom_id res chain seq x y z
N MET A 1 0.15 43.71 -46.74
CA MET A 1 1.33 43.69 -45.85
C MET A 1 1.19 44.87 -44.89
N PRO A 2 1.12 44.58 -43.59
CA PRO A 2 2.24 44.92 -42.69
C PRO A 2 2.96 43.67 -42.15
N THR A 3 4.21 43.88 -41.77
CA THR A 3 5.24 42.91 -41.33
C THR A 3 5.11 42.47 -39.85
N PRO A 4 5.66 41.29 -39.48
CA PRO A 4 5.67 40.69 -38.11
C PRO A 4 6.92 41.13 -37.27
N PRO A 5 7.21 40.61 -36.06
CA PRO A 5 6.41 40.30 -34.83
C PRO A 5 7.11 40.73 -33.50
N GLU A 6 6.44 40.64 -32.31
CA GLU A 6 7.03 40.21 -31.00
C GLU A 6 5.95 40.04 -29.89
N PRO A 7 6.17 39.36 -28.73
CA PRO A 7 6.19 37.89 -28.56
C PRO A 7 5.34 37.36 -27.37
N GLU A 8 4.25 38.01 -26.94
CA GLU A 8 3.60 37.62 -25.67
C GLU A 8 2.44 36.61 -25.78
N GLU A 9 1.80 36.49 -26.95
CA GLU A 9 0.54 35.72 -27.05
C GLU A 9 0.73 34.22 -27.35
N VAL A 10 1.97 33.76 -27.59
CA VAL A 10 2.29 32.39 -28.01
C VAL A 10 2.91 31.56 -26.87
N LYS A 11 2.38 31.69 -25.64
CA LYS A 11 2.79 30.86 -24.49
C LYS A 11 1.63 30.12 -23.80
N SER A 12 0.40 30.34 -24.25
CA SER A 12 -0.81 29.86 -23.55
C SER A 12 -1.53 28.67 -24.20
N LEU A 13 -1.11 28.19 -25.36
CA LEU A 13 -1.80 27.09 -26.05
C LEU A 13 -0.80 25.97 -26.35
N ALA A 14 -0.95 24.88 -25.59
CA ALA A 14 -0.08 23.71 -25.46
C ALA A 14 0.23 22.98 -26.80
N PRO A 15 1.23 22.08 -26.86
CA PRO A 15 1.01 20.72 -26.35
C PRO A 15 2.22 20.10 -25.64
N PHE A 16 1.96 19.46 -24.51
CA PHE A 16 2.81 18.44 -23.92
C PHE A 16 2.73 17.19 -24.82
N SER A 17 3.39 17.25 -25.98
CA SER A 17 3.52 16.12 -26.88
C SER A 17 4.88 15.47 -26.63
N THR A 18 4.85 14.27 -26.07
CA THR A 18 5.52 13.10 -26.64
C THR A 18 6.85 13.35 -27.34
N GLU A 19 7.96 13.31 -26.62
CA GLU A 19 9.19 12.66 -27.12
C GLU A 19 10.19 12.40 -25.97
N LYS A 20 9.97 11.30 -25.24
CA LYS A 20 11.03 10.31 -25.01
C LYS A 20 10.43 9.02 -24.45
N LEU A 21 9.97 8.18 -25.37
CA LEU A 21 9.72 6.76 -25.18
C LEU A 21 10.92 5.99 -25.77
N ALA A 22 11.19 4.81 -25.20
CA ALA A 22 12.03 3.69 -25.69
C ALA A 22 13.56 3.91 -25.59
N ASP A 23 14.41 2.98 -25.14
CA ASP A 23 14.40 1.53 -24.87
C ASP A 23 15.22 1.29 -23.56
N ASP A 24 15.18 0.21 -22.79
CA ASP A 24 15.29 -1.21 -23.11
C ASP A 24 15.15 -2.02 -21.80
N ASP A 25 14.59 -3.23 -21.89
CA ASP A 25 14.70 -4.37 -20.95
C ASP A 25 13.95 -4.41 -19.59
N ALA A 26 12.93 -5.27 -19.55
CA ALA A 26 12.54 -6.06 -18.38
C ALA A 26 13.19 -7.46 -18.47
N PRO A 27 13.30 -8.31 -17.43
CA PRO A 27 13.37 -8.14 -15.96
C PRO A 27 14.68 -8.84 -15.41
N PRO A 28 14.89 -9.09 -14.09
CA PRO A 28 14.17 -10.15 -13.36
C PRO A 28 13.83 -9.80 -11.90
N VAL A 29 12.80 -10.49 -11.44
CA VAL A 29 12.46 -10.73 -10.04
C VAL A 29 13.69 -11.27 -9.30
N ALA A 30 14.13 -10.60 -8.23
CA ALA A 30 15.04 -11.18 -7.23
C ALA A 30 14.83 -10.55 -5.85
N VAL A 31 14.79 -11.46 -4.89
CA VAL A 31 14.43 -11.35 -3.47
C VAL A 31 15.51 -10.68 -2.59
N ALA A 32 15.03 -10.13 -1.46
CA ALA A 32 15.65 -10.00 -0.13
C ALA A 32 17.10 -9.46 0.00
N ASP A 33 17.30 -8.39 0.78
CA ASP A 33 17.90 -8.43 2.12
C ASP A 33 18.36 -7.04 2.63
N ASP A 34 18.64 -7.04 3.92
CA ASP A 34 18.65 -6.02 4.97
C ASP A 34 19.89 -5.08 5.04
N GLU A 35 19.73 -3.98 5.79
CA GLU A 35 20.73 -3.14 6.49
C GLU A 35 21.71 -2.17 5.75
N THR A 36 21.42 -0.87 5.97
CA THR A 36 22.32 0.20 6.48
C THR A 36 23.26 1.06 5.59
N VAL A 37 23.20 2.37 5.91
CA VAL A 37 24.21 3.46 5.84
C VAL A 37 24.19 4.47 4.66
N LYS A 38 23.69 5.67 5.02
CA LYS A 38 24.10 7.06 4.68
C LYS A 38 25.18 7.26 3.58
N ASP A 39 24.94 8.15 2.61
CA ASP A 39 25.33 9.58 2.67
C ASP A 39 24.86 10.40 1.44
N THR A 40 24.28 11.57 1.72
CA THR A 40 24.24 12.86 1.00
C THR A 40 24.38 12.95 -0.53
N GLN A 41 23.36 13.55 -1.16
CA GLN A 41 23.59 14.79 -1.93
C GLN A 41 22.37 15.72 -1.92
N LYS A 42 22.66 16.98 -1.56
CA LYS A 42 21.74 18.10 -1.32
C LYS A 42 21.13 18.60 -2.63
N THR A 43 19.84 18.93 -2.59
CA THR A 43 19.23 19.91 -3.51
C THR A 43 18.56 20.95 -2.62
N ASP A 44 19.03 22.20 -2.74
CA ASP A 44 18.41 23.36 -2.10
C ASP A 44 16.93 23.42 -2.49
N LYS A 45 16.07 23.10 -1.53
CA LYS A 45 14.63 23.32 -1.61
C LYS A 45 14.31 24.34 -0.53
N GLU A 46 13.75 25.46 -0.96
CA GLU A 46 13.01 26.43 -0.16
C GLU A 46 12.45 25.77 1.10
N GLU A 47 12.94 26.18 2.27
CA GLU A 47 12.63 25.53 3.54
C GLU A 47 11.17 25.80 3.90
N VAL A 48 10.26 25.01 3.32
CA VAL A 48 8.94 24.77 3.90
C VAL A 48 9.22 24.37 5.34
N PRO A 49 8.74 25.11 6.35
CA PRO A 49 9.05 24.81 7.74
C PRO A 49 8.69 23.34 7.98
N LYS A 50 9.70 22.51 8.30
CA LYS A 50 9.51 21.10 8.61
C LYS A 50 8.70 21.02 9.88
N CYS A 51 7.38 21.02 9.74
CA CYS A 51 6.47 20.67 10.80
C CYS A 51 6.88 19.27 11.27
N SER A 52 7.36 19.14 12.51
CA SER A 52 7.66 17.85 13.10
C SER A 52 6.43 16.95 13.01
N PHE A 53 6.58 15.71 12.54
CA PHE A 53 5.47 14.75 12.40
C PHE A 53 4.65 14.62 13.70
N ILE A 54 5.30 14.75 14.85
CA ILE A 54 4.66 14.69 16.17
C ILE A 54 3.79 15.92 16.43
N LYS A 55 4.13 17.08 15.84
CA LYS A 55 3.34 18.32 15.96
C LYS A 55 2.03 18.25 15.16
N LEU A 56 1.96 17.39 14.13
CA LEU A 56 0.73 17.11 13.36
C LEU A 56 -0.30 16.35 14.21
N PHE A 57 0.16 15.42 15.07
CA PHE A 57 -0.69 14.66 15.99
C PHE A 57 -0.94 15.39 17.33
N SER A 58 -0.41 16.61 17.52
CA SER A 58 -0.53 17.35 18.78
C SER A 58 -1.97 17.79 19.10
N HIS A 59 -2.86 17.81 18.11
CA HIS A 59 -4.29 18.12 18.28
C HIS A 59 -5.18 16.88 18.12
N ALA A 60 -4.60 15.67 18.03
CA ALA A 60 -5.37 14.44 17.97
C ALA A 60 -5.90 14.08 19.38
N ASP A 61 -7.22 14.06 19.53
CA ASP A 61 -7.88 13.66 20.77
C ASP A 61 -7.43 12.26 21.22
N ARG A 62 -7.51 11.97 22.54
CA ARG A 62 -7.19 10.64 23.09
C ARG A 62 -7.90 9.49 22.36
N THR A 63 -9.09 9.77 21.81
CA THR A 63 -9.89 8.83 21.03
C THR A 63 -9.29 8.53 19.64
N ASP A 64 -8.63 9.49 18.98
CA ASP A 64 -7.94 9.23 17.69
C ASP A 64 -6.72 8.33 17.87
N HIS A 65 -6.01 8.45 19.00
CA HIS A 65 -4.90 7.55 19.32
C HIS A 65 -5.34 6.08 19.41
N VAL A 66 -6.55 5.82 19.94
CA VAL A 66 -7.11 4.45 20.01
C VAL A 66 -7.43 3.92 18.62
N PHE A 67 -8.05 4.73 17.75
CA PHE A 67 -8.37 4.32 16.38
C PHE A 67 -7.11 4.08 15.53
N MET A 68 -6.05 4.89 15.72
CA MET A 68 -4.77 4.66 15.05
C MET A 68 -4.08 3.38 15.53
N ALA A 69 -4.09 3.10 16.83
CA ALA A 69 -3.54 1.85 17.36
C ALA A 69 -4.29 0.63 16.81
N LEU A 70 -5.62 0.71 16.73
CA LEU A 70 -6.46 -0.38 16.23
C LEU A 70 -6.31 -0.59 14.72
N GLY A 71 -6.17 0.50 13.95
CA GLY A 71 -5.86 0.45 12.52
C GLY A 71 -4.47 -0.11 12.22
N THR A 72 -3.48 0.21 13.08
CA THR A 72 -2.12 -0.36 12.97
C THR A 72 -2.13 -1.85 13.26
N PHE A 73 -2.84 -2.29 14.29
CA PHE A 73 -3.03 -3.72 14.58
C PHE A 73 -3.72 -4.44 13.41
N GLY A 74 -4.79 -3.85 12.85
CA GLY A 74 -5.45 -4.36 11.65
C GLY A 74 -4.49 -4.51 10.47
N SER A 75 -3.59 -3.54 10.27
CA SER A 75 -2.55 -3.61 9.24
C SER A 75 -1.52 -4.70 9.44
N CYS A 76 -1.11 -4.96 10.68
CA CYS A 76 -0.22 -6.07 10.99
C CYS A 76 -0.89 -7.41 10.65
N VAL A 77 -2.13 -7.60 11.10
CA VAL A 77 -2.90 -8.83 10.82
C VAL A 77 -3.15 -9.01 9.32
N HIS A 78 -3.54 -7.94 8.61
CA HIS A 78 -3.74 -7.98 7.18
C HIS A 78 -2.43 -8.27 6.41
N GLY A 79 -1.30 -7.71 6.87
CA GLY A 79 0.03 -8.01 6.30
C GLY A 79 0.44 -9.48 6.47
N CYS A 80 0.06 -10.12 7.57
CA CYS A 80 0.29 -11.55 7.79
C CYS A 80 -0.62 -12.47 6.95
N ALA A 81 -1.65 -11.94 6.29
CA ALA A 81 -2.58 -12.77 5.50
C ALA A 81 -1.87 -13.47 4.33
N PHE A 82 -0.88 -12.84 3.69
CA PHE A 82 -0.16 -13.44 2.57
C PHE A 82 0.75 -14.61 3.00
N PRO A 83 1.59 -14.50 4.04
CA PRO A 83 2.29 -15.64 4.61
C PRO A 83 1.37 -16.79 5.05
N LEU A 84 0.24 -16.48 5.71
CA LEU A 84 -0.73 -17.49 6.14
C LEU A 84 -1.38 -18.20 4.94
N PHE A 85 -1.75 -17.43 3.91
CA PHE A 85 -2.26 -17.98 2.66
C PHE A 85 -1.22 -18.92 2.02
N SER A 86 0.06 -18.54 2.01
CA SER A 86 1.13 -19.38 1.44
C SER A 86 1.27 -20.72 2.15
N ILE A 87 1.13 -20.76 3.48
CA ILE A 87 1.22 -22.02 4.24
C ILE A 87 0.05 -22.95 3.88
N VAL A 88 -1.18 -22.43 3.92
CA VAL A 88 -2.38 -23.21 3.57
C VAL A 88 -2.36 -23.64 2.10
N PHE A 89 -1.78 -22.83 1.22
CA PHE A 89 -1.56 -23.19 -0.18
C PHE A 89 -0.52 -24.30 -0.34
N GLY A 90 0.52 -24.34 0.48
CA GLY A 90 1.43 -25.48 0.56
C GLY A 90 0.69 -26.77 0.90
N ASP A 91 -0.10 -26.75 1.98
CA ASP A 91 -0.90 -27.92 2.41
C ASP A 91 -1.88 -28.37 1.32
N PHE A 92 -2.49 -27.41 0.62
CA PHE A 92 -3.35 -27.70 -0.53
C PHE A 92 -2.60 -28.44 -1.63
N VAL A 93 -1.43 -27.95 -2.05
CA VAL A 93 -0.62 -28.58 -3.09
C VAL A 93 -0.15 -29.98 -2.68
N ASP A 94 0.23 -30.17 -1.41
CA ASP A 94 0.64 -31.48 -0.89
C ASP A 94 -0.48 -32.52 -0.97
N ILE A 95 -1.74 -32.12 -0.72
CA ILE A 95 -2.90 -33.02 -0.88
C ILE A 95 -3.08 -33.43 -2.35
N PHE A 96 -2.88 -32.51 -3.30
CA PHE A 96 -2.91 -32.84 -4.73
C PHE A 96 -1.76 -33.73 -5.16
N GLY A 97 -0.59 -33.62 -4.52
CA GLY A 97 0.56 -34.49 -4.75
C GLY A 97 0.32 -35.95 -4.35
N ASP A 98 -0.58 -36.21 -3.39
CA ASP A 98 -0.89 -37.55 -2.87
C ASP A 98 -2.29 -38.07 -3.25
N PHE A 99 -2.88 -37.54 -4.32
CA PHE A 99 -4.28 -37.83 -4.68
C PHE A 99 -4.54 -39.32 -4.99
N GLU A 100 -3.56 -40.05 -5.52
CA GLU A 100 -3.72 -41.48 -5.90
C GLU A 100 -3.70 -42.43 -4.70
N ASN A 101 -3.05 -42.06 -3.59
CA ASN A 101 -2.89 -42.94 -2.43
C ASN A 101 -3.88 -42.65 -1.30
N SER A 102 -4.63 -41.55 -1.40
CA SER A 102 -5.50 -41.05 -0.33
C SER A 102 -6.98 -41.32 -0.63
N PRO A 103 -7.63 -42.33 0.00
CA PRO A 103 -9.07 -42.57 -0.17
C PRO A 103 -9.93 -41.41 0.36
N ASP A 104 -9.37 -40.57 1.25
CA ASP A 104 -10.03 -39.43 1.87
C ASP A 104 -9.66 -38.08 1.22
N PHE A 105 -9.14 -38.09 -0.02
CA PHE A 105 -8.70 -36.89 -0.75
C PHE A 105 -9.74 -35.76 -0.73
N MET A 106 -11.00 -36.07 -1.07
CA MET A 106 -12.07 -35.07 -1.12
C MET A 106 -12.36 -34.45 0.25
N SER A 107 -12.28 -35.24 1.33
CA SER A 107 -12.48 -34.76 2.69
C SER A 107 -11.37 -33.78 3.08
N ARG A 108 -10.10 -34.12 2.78
CA ARG A 108 -8.94 -33.27 3.05
C ARG A 108 -8.97 -31.95 2.27
N VAL A 109 -9.30 -31.99 0.98
CA VAL A 109 -9.44 -30.78 0.16
C VAL A 109 -10.54 -29.86 0.71
N SER A 110 -11.66 -30.42 1.17
CA SER A 110 -12.75 -29.63 1.75
C SER A 110 -12.35 -28.92 3.05
N GLU A 111 -11.51 -29.55 3.88
CA GLU A 111 -10.99 -28.95 5.11
C GLU A 111 -10.05 -27.78 4.81
N VAL A 112 -9.12 -27.97 3.86
CA VAL A 112 -8.19 -26.91 3.44
C VAL A 112 -8.91 -25.75 2.74
N ALA A 113 -9.96 -26.05 1.97
CA ALA A 113 -10.82 -25.02 1.39
C ALA A 113 -11.49 -24.15 2.47
N LEU A 114 -11.91 -24.73 3.60
CA LEU A 114 -12.44 -23.96 4.72
C LEU A 114 -11.37 -23.06 5.36
N TYR A 115 -10.13 -23.52 5.49
CA TYR A 115 -9.03 -22.67 5.99
C TYR A 115 -8.79 -21.45 5.09
N PHE A 116 -8.85 -21.59 3.76
CA PHE A 116 -8.79 -20.44 2.85
C PHE A 116 -9.92 -19.44 3.09
N VAL A 117 -11.14 -19.92 3.29
CA VAL A 117 -12.30 -19.06 3.58
C VAL A 117 -12.12 -18.31 4.90
N TYR A 118 -11.63 -18.98 5.95
CA TYR A 118 -11.38 -18.34 7.24
C TYR A 118 -10.31 -17.24 7.14
N ILE A 119 -9.20 -17.50 6.44
CA ILE A 119 -8.16 -16.49 6.21
C ILE A 119 -8.71 -15.33 5.39
N ALA A 120 -9.50 -15.59 4.34
CA ALA A 120 -10.09 -14.55 3.50
C ALA A 120 -11.04 -13.65 4.29
N ILE A 121 -11.91 -14.21 5.13
CA ILE A 121 -12.82 -13.45 5.98
C ILE A 121 -12.02 -12.63 7.01
N GLY A 122 -11.03 -13.25 7.67
CA GLY A 122 -10.16 -12.54 8.62
C GLY A 122 -9.41 -11.38 7.97
N ALA A 123 -8.83 -11.60 6.79
CA ALA A 123 -8.14 -10.58 6.01
C ALA A 123 -9.08 -9.47 5.55
N LEU A 124 -10.30 -9.80 5.13
CA LEU A 124 -11.33 -8.85 4.72
C LEU A 124 -11.75 -7.95 5.88
N VAL A 125 -12.04 -8.54 7.04
CA VAL A 125 -12.41 -7.78 8.25
C VAL A 125 -11.24 -6.91 8.71
N ALA A 126 -10.03 -7.44 8.75
CA ALA A 126 -8.83 -6.68 9.12
C ALA A 126 -8.59 -5.51 8.17
N ALA A 127 -8.66 -5.72 6.85
CA ALA A 127 -8.53 -4.67 5.84
C ALA A 127 -9.61 -3.60 5.98
N TYR A 128 -10.87 -4.03 6.18
CA TYR A 128 -11.98 -3.11 6.34
C TYR A 128 -11.79 -2.23 7.58
N LEU A 129 -11.45 -2.81 8.72
CA LEU A 129 -11.20 -2.08 9.96
C LEU A 129 -10.01 -1.12 9.83
N GLN A 130 -8.90 -1.59 9.25
CA GLN A 130 -7.75 -0.73 8.97
C GLN A 130 -8.15 0.48 8.13
N ASN A 131 -8.77 0.26 6.97
CA ASN A 131 -9.15 1.34 6.05
C ASN A 131 -10.21 2.27 6.67
N ALA A 132 -11.19 1.73 7.39
CA ALA A 132 -12.22 2.51 8.06
C ALA A 132 -11.63 3.39 9.17
N PHE A 133 -10.74 2.87 10.00
CA PHE A 133 -10.12 3.64 11.09
C PHE A 133 -9.17 4.72 10.57
N TRP A 134 -8.40 4.44 9.52
CA TRP A 134 -7.59 5.46 8.86
C TRP A 134 -8.44 6.56 8.23
N THR A 135 -9.52 6.19 7.55
CA THR A 135 -10.45 7.15 6.93
C THR A 135 -11.15 8.01 7.99
N TRP A 136 -11.63 7.40 9.07
CA TRP A 136 -12.27 8.11 10.18
C TRP A 136 -11.32 9.11 10.84
N THR A 137 -10.10 8.67 11.16
CA THR A 137 -9.06 9.51 11.74
C THR A 137 -8.67 10.66 10.80
N SER A 138 -8.58 10.41 9.49
CA SER A 138 -8.29 11.45 8.50
C SER A 138 -9.41 12.50 8.41
N SER A 139 -10.68 12.09 8.52
CA SER A 139 -11.80 13.03 8.48
C SER A 139 -11.83 13.97 9.69
N ARG A 140 -11.47 13.45 10.87
CA ARG A 140 -11.42 14.24 12.11
C ARG A 140 -10.25 15.23 12.12
N GLN A 141 -9.08 14.80 11.65
CA GLN A 141 -7.91 15.68 11.54
C GLN A 141 -8.09 16.76 10.46
N ALA A 142 -8.79 16.46 9.36
CA ALA A 142 -9.06 17.42 8.30
C ALA A 142 -10.05 18.52 8.72
N VAL A 143 -11.05 18.20 9.56
CA VAL A 143 -12.06 19.17 10.02
C VAL A 143 -11.53 20.06 11.14
N GLY A 144 -10.67 19.54 12.03
CA GLY A 144 -10.08 20.31 13.13
C GLY A 144 -9.05 21.37 12.70
N ALA A 145 -8.50 21.27 11.49
CA ALA A 145 -7.52 22.23 10.97
C ALA A 145 -8.14 23.46 10.28
N ALA A 146 -9.46 23.52 10.14
CA ALA A 146 -10.19 24.57 9.42
C ALA A 146 -10.93 25.58 10.33
N VAL A 147 -10.70 25.57 11.64
CA VAL A 147 -11.28 26.50 12.63
C VAL A 147 -10.17 27.25 13.37
#